data_AF-A0AA41MPT3-F1
#
_entry.id   AF-A0AA41MPT3-F1
#
_cell.length_a   1.000
_cell.length_b   1.000
_cell.length_c   1.000
_cell.angle_alpha   90.00
_cell.angle_beta   90.00
_cell.angle_gamma   90.00
#
_symmetry.space_group_name_H-M   'P 1'
#
loop_
_entity.id
_entity.type
_entity.pdbx_description
1 polymer ?
#
loop_
_entity_poly.entity_id
_entity_poly.type
_entity_poly.pdbx_seq_one_letter_code
_entity_poly.pdbx_strand_id
1 'polypeptide(L)'
;MSRALDVLQMKEEDVLKFLVAGTHLSGTNLDFQMEQYIYKRKSDGIYIIKLKRTWEKLLVAACAIIAIENPANVSVISSWNTGQRAVLKFAAVT
;
A
#
# COMPACT_ATOMS: atom_id res chain seq x y z
N MET A 1 12.17 -7.32 5.69
CA MET A 1 13.17 -6.53 4.96
C MET A 1 12.65 -5.10 4.82
N SER A 2 12.63 -4.36 5.92
CA SER A 2 12.70 -2.91 5.93
C SER A 2 14.02 -2.61 6.64
N ARG A 3 14.93 -1.88 5.99
CA ARG A 3 16.17 -1.45 6.65
C ARG A 3 15.74 -0.48 7.74
N ALA A 4 16.12 -0.76 8.99
CA ALA A 4 15.69 -0.06 10.20
C ALA A 4 16.20 1.40 10.23
N LEU A 5 15.59 2.26 9.43
CA LEU A 5 15.74 3.70 9.56
C LEU A 5 14.54 4.22 10.34
N ASP A 6 14.78 4.67 11.57
CA ASP A 6 13.74 5.19 12.47
C ASP A 6 12.92 6.33 11.85
N VAL A 7 13.56 7.10 10.96
CA VAL A 7 12.92 8.19 10.22
C VAL A 7 11.80 7.71 9.28
N LEU A 8 11.90 6.49 8.75
CA LEU A 8 10.91 5.91 7.82
C LEU A 8 9.89 4.99 8.51
N GLN A 9 9.94 4.92 9.85
CA GLN A 9 8.94 4.17 10.59
C GLN A 9 7.55 4.78 10.42
N MET A 10 6.56 3.90 10.50
CA MET A 10 5.16 4.27 10.38
C MET A 10 4.76 5.15 11.58
N LYS A 11 4.28 6.36 11.30
CA LYS A 11 3.81 7.28 12.34
C LYS A 11 2.37 6.97 12.73
N GLU A 12 2.00 7.34 13.95
CA GLU A 12 0.65 7.12 14.48
C GLU A 12 -0.43 7.78 13.62
N GLU A 13 -0.18 9.00 13.15
CA GLU A 13 -1.08 9.73 12.26
C GLU A 13 -1.39 8.97 10.95
N ASP A 14 -0.40 8.25 10.40
CA ASP A 14 -0.57 7.50 9.17
C ASP A 14 -1.35 6.20 9.42
N VAL A 15 -1.12 5.55 10.57
CA VAL A 15 -1.94 4.40 11.01
C VAL A 15 -3.40 4.80 11.12
N LEU A 16 -3.71 5.95 11.72
CA LEU A 16 -5.07 6.45 11.83
C LEU A 16 -5.73 6.66 10.46
N LYS A 17 -5.01 7.25 9.50
CA LYS A 17 -5.53 7.41 8.12
C LYS A 17 -5.87 6.07 7.47
N PHE A 18 -5.03 5.04 7.65
CA PHE A 18 -5.31 3.70 7.13
C PHE A 18 -6.55 3.06 7.78
N LEU A 19 -6.71 3.24 9.09
CA LEU A 19 -7.87 2.72 9.81
C LEU A 19 -9.17 3.40 9.37
N VAL A 20 -9.17 4.74 9.27
CA VAL A 20 -10.32 5.54 8.83
C VAL A 20 -10.70 5.22 7.38
N ALA A 21 -9.72 5.06 6.50
CA ALA A 21 -9.94 4.68 5.10
C ALA A 21 -10.32 3.21 4.91
N GLY A 22 -10.32 2.39 5.98
CA GLY A 22 -10.72 0.98 5.92
C GLY A 22 -9.74 0.06 5.18
N THR A 23 -8.49 0.49 4.93
CA THR A 23 -7.53 -0.26 4.10
C THR A 23 -7.06 -1.58 4.72
N HIS A 24 -7.24 -1.73 6.03
CA HIS A 24 -6.93 -2.96 6.75
C HIS A 24 -7.95 -4.08 6.47
N LEU A 25 -9.11 -3.76 5.90
CA LEU A 25 -10.15 -4.72 5.52
C LEU A 25 -9.94 -5.16 4.08
N SER A 26 -9.81 -6.47 3.88
CA SER A 26 -9.67 -7.10 2.56
C SER A 26 -10.98 -7.74 2.10
N GLY A 27 -10.91 -8.54 1.03
CA GLY A 27 -12.00 -9.38 0.56
C GLY A 27 -12.23 -10.64 1.42
N THR A 28 -13.15 -11.48 0.93
CA THR A 28 -13.54 -12.77 1.54
C THR A 28 -12.72 -13.96 1.04
N ASN A 29 -12.03 -13.80 -0.09
CA ASN A 29 -11.18 -14.81 -0.71
C ASN A 29 -9.71 -14.46 -0.49
N LEU A 30 -8.88 -15.47 -0.32
CA LEU A 30 -7.44 -15.32 -0.10
C LEU A 30 -6.67 -16.12 -1.14
N ASP A 31 -5.72 -15.46 -1.81
CA ASP A 31 -4.71 -16.12 -2.61
C ASP A 31 -3.57 -16.65 -1.71
N PHE A 32 -3.00 -17.80 -2.07
CA PHE A 32 -1.98 -18.48 -1.26
C PHE A 32 -0.74 -17.60 -1.03
N GLN A 33 -0.32 -16.82 -2.04
CA GLN A 33 0.84 -15.94 -1.91
C GLN A 33 0.58 -14.73 -0.99
N MET A 34 -0.69 -14.38 -0.79
CA MET A 34 -1.11 -13.25 0.03
C MET A 34 -1.20 -13.58 1.53
N GLU A 35 -1.14 -14.86 1.91
CA GLU A 35 -1.26 -15.32 3.29
C GLU A 35 -0.24 -14.64 4.24
N GLN A 36 0.98 -14.40 3.76
CA GLN A 36 2.03 -13.72 4.53
C GLN A 36 1.67 -12.27 4.95
N TYR A 37 0.75 -11.61 4.25
CA TYR A 37 0.29 -10.25 4.54
C TYR A 37 -0.95 -10.22 5.44
N ILE A 38 -1.61 -11.37 5.64
CA ILE A 38 -2.82 -11.47 6.46
C ILE A 38 -2.48 -11.54 7.94
N TYR A 39 -3.28 -10.87 8.76
CA TYR A 39 -3.25 -10.95 10.22
C TYR A 39 -4.21 -12.02 10.74
N LYS A 40 -5.50 -11.88 10.46
CA LYS A 40 -6.56 -12.76 10.95
C LYS A 40 -7.79 -12.67 10.03
N ARG A 41 -8.67 -13.68 10.07
CA ARG A 41 -10.01 -13.65 9.47
C ARG A 41 -11.08 -13.31 10.52
N LYS A 42 -12.01 -12.41 10.19
CA LYS A 42 -13.20 -12.11 11.02
C LYS A 42 -14.23 -13.23 10.92
N SER A 43 -15.20 -13.25 11.85
CA SER A 43 -16.39 -14.12 11.79
C SER A 43 -17.13 -13.99 10.47
N ASP A 44 -17.18 -12.77 9.93
CA ASP A 44 -17.93 -12.42 8.72
C ASP A 44 -17.20 -12.84 7.43
N GLY A 45 -16.08 -13.57 7.56
CA GLY A 45 -15.32 -14.10 6.44
C GLY A 45 -14.28 -13.13 5.85
N ILE A 46 -14.30 -11.85 6.22
CA ILE A 46 -13.36 -10.82 5.77
C ILE A 46 -11.96 -11.03 6.37
N TYR A 47 -10.93 -10.91 5.55
CA TYR A 47 -9.53 -10.95 6.00
C TYR A 47 -9.02 -9.58 6.43
N ILE A 48 -8.26 -9.54 7.53
CA ILE A 48 -7.58 -8.35 8.04
C ILE A 48 -6.11 -8.38 7.58
N ILE A 49 -5.62 -7.29 7.00
CA ILE A 49 -4.24 -7.15 6.51
C ILE A 49 -3.33 -6.56 7.61
N LYS A 50 -2.09 -7.04 7.69
CA LYS A 50 -1.05 -6.46 8.56
C LYS A 50 -0.56 -5.13 8.02
N LEU A 51 -1.00 -4.01 8.60
CA LEU A 51 -0.60 -2.66 8.19
C LEU A 51 0.93 -2.44 8.18
N LYS A 52 1.66 -3.02 9.14
CA LYS A 52 3.13 -2.96 9.15
C LYS A 52 3.74 -3.52 7.86
N ARG A 53 3.24 -4.66 7.36
CA ARG A 53 3.73 -5.26 6.10
C ARG A 53 3.35 -4.41 4.90
N THR A 54 2.15 -3.82 4.90
CA THR A 54 1.70 -2.88 3.85
C THR A 54 2.64 -1.68 3.77
N TRP A 55 3.00 -1.08 4.90
CA TRP A 55 3.94 0.05 4.97
C TRP A 55 5.32 -0.32 4.41
N GLU A 56 5.87 -1.48 4.81
CA GLU A 56 7.15 -1.95 4.30
C GLU A 56 7.14 -2.12 2.77
N LYS A 57 6.07 -2.68 2.21
CA LYS A 57 5.94 -2.84 0.76
C LYS A 57 5.75 -1.52 0.02
N LEU A 58 5.03 -0.58 0.63
CA LEU A 58 4.85 0.76 0.06
C LEU A 58 6.18 1.51 -0.02
N LEU A 59 7.02 1.43 1.01
CA LEU A 59 8.37 2.00 0.99
C LEU A 59 9.27 1.35 -0.09
N VAL A 60 9.21 0.03 -0.24
CA VAL A 60 9.98 -0.67 -1.28
C VAL A 60 9.57 -0.19 -2.69
N ALA A 61 8.27 0.01 -2.93
CA ALA A 61 7.80 0.57 -4.20
C ALA A 61 8.27 2.01 -4.42
N ALA A 62 8.23 2.85 -3.38
CA ALA A 62 8.74 4.23 -3.46
C ALA A 62 10.25 4.26 -3.78
N CYS A 63 11.05 3.39 -3.16
CA CYS A 63 12.48 3.27 -3.50
C CYS A 63 12.71 2.86 -4.96
N ALA A 64 11.88 1.97 -5.51
CA ALA A 64 11.99 1.56 -6.90
C ALA A 64 11.67 2.70 -7.88
N ILE A 65 10.70 3.56 -7.55
CA ILE A 65 10.36 4.74 -8.36
C ILE A 65 11.50 5.77 -8.33
N ILE A 66 12.03 6.08 -7.14
CA ILE A 66 13.12 7.07 -6.96
C ILE A 66 14.42 6.61 -7.63
N ALA A 67 14.64 5.30 -7.78
CA ALA A 67 15.83 4.77 -8.44
C ALA A 67 15.90 5.05 -9.95
N ILE A 68 14.80 5.50 -10.57
CA ILE A 68 14.74 5.82 -12.00
C ILE A 68 15.19 7.27 -12.20
N GLU A 69 16.24 7.47 -13.01
CA GLU A 69 16.85 8.80 -13.21
C GLU A 69 15.88 9.82 -13.83
N ASN A 70 15.09 9.41 -14.82
CA ASN A 70 14.10 10.25 -15.46
C ASN A 70 12.68 9.85 -14.99
N PRO A 71 11.99 10.68 -14.17
CA PRO A 71 10.66 10.35 -13.67
C PRO A 71 9.62 10.24 -14.79
N ALA A 72 9.82 10.90 -15.95
CA ALA A 72 8.92 10.80 -17.10
C ALA A 72 8.90 9.39 -17.74
N ASN A 73 9.87 8.53 -17.41
CA ASN A 73 9.88 7.13 -17.84
C ASN A 73 8.99 6.23 -16.98
N VAL A 74 8.37 6.75 -15.92
CA VAL A 74 7.44 6.02 -15.05
C VAL A 74 6.02 6.25 -15.54
N SER A 75 5.36 5.18 -16.00
CA SER A 75 3.94 5.20 -16.34
C SER A 75 3.07 4.73 -15.18
N VAL A 76 1.94 5.41 -14.96
CA VAL A 76 0.97 5.09 -13.90
C VAL A 76 -0.36 4.78 -14.57
N ILE A 77 -0.90 3.59 -14.34
CA ILE A 77 -2.03 3.04 -15.12
C ILE A 77 -3.12 2.55 -14.18
N SER A 78 -4.38 2.86 -14.50
CA SER A 78 -5.55 2.26 -13.86
C SER A 78 -6.68 2.11 -14.87
N SER A 79 -7.31 0.94 -14.90
CA SER A 79 -8.51 0.69 -15.72
C SER A 79 -9.81 0.96 -14.96
N TRP A 80 -9.76 0.97 -13.63
CA TRP A 80 -10.93 1.15 -12.77
C TRP A 80 -11.28 2.62 -12.58
N ASN A 81 -12.58 2.93 -12.59
CA ASN A 81 -13.09 4.29 -12.42
C ASN A 81 -12.64 4.95 -11.10
N THR A 82 -12.54 4.20 -10.01
CA THR A 82 -12.09 4.66 -8.70
C THR A 82 -10.63 5.15 -8.71
N GLY A 83 -9.80 4.63 -9.62
CA GLY A 83 -8.36 4.94 -9.71
C GLY A 83 -8.03 6.11 -10.63
N GLN A 84 -8.91 6.50 -11.55
CA GLN A 84 -8.59 7.48 -12.60
C GLN A 84 -8.07 8.82 -12.06
N ARG A 85 -8.78 9.39 -11.07
CA ARG A 85 -8.37 10.68 -10.47
C ARG A 85 -7.09 10.56 -9.66
N ALA A 86 -6.89 9.44 -8.95
CA ALA A 86 -5.71 9.21 -8.15
C ALA A 86 -4.45 9.13 -9.02
N VAL A 87 -4.53 8.42 -10.15
CA VAL A 87 -3.42 8.32 -11.12
C VAL A 87 -3.03 9.69 -11.67
N LEU A 88 -4.01 10.49 -12.13
CA LEU A 88 -3.74 11.82 -12.66
C LEU A 88 -3.11 12.75 -11.61
N LYS A 89 -3.58 12.69 -10.37
CA LYS A 89 -3.01 13.50 -9.28
C LYS A 89 -1.63 13.03 -8.86
N PHE A 90 -1.38 11.73 -8.85
CA PHE A 90 -0.08 11.16 -8.50
C PHE A 90 0.97 11.50 -9.57
N ALA A 91 0.67 11.27 -10.85
CA ALA A 91 1.58 11.57 -11.95
C ALA A 91 1.87 13.07 -12.15
N ALA A 92 0.99 13.96 -11.67
CA ALA A 92 1.23 15.40 -11.73
C ALA A 92 2.16 15.93 -10.63
N VAL A 93 2.39 15.14 -9.57
CA VAL A 93 3.16 15.53 -8.37
C VAL A 93 4.47 14.73 -8.26
N THR A 94 4.62 13.66 -9.04
CA THR A 94 5.82 12.82 -9.12
C THR A 94 6.71 13.30 -10.26
#